data_AF-A0A7V3MGF6-F1
#
_entry.id   AF-A0A7V3MGF6-F1
#
_cell.length_a   1.000
_cell.length_b   1.000
_cell.length_c   1.000
_cell.angle_alpha   90.00
_cell.angle_beta   90.00
_cell.angle_gamma   90.00
#
_symmetry.space_group_name_H-M   'P 1'
#
loop_
_entity.id
_entity.type
_entity.pdbx_description
1 polymer ?
#
loop_
_entity_poly.entity_id
_entity_poly.type
_entity_poly.pdbx_seq_one_letter_code
_entity_poly.pdbx_strand_id
1 'polypeptide(L)'
;MRRREALKFPLLLAAGTGVARVPRASADTTRWSPDRANRWYQAQGWLVGANFIPSNAINQLEMFQPGSYDPRRIDTELGWARAAGFNTVRVFLHDQLWAQDARGFQGRLAQFVAVAARHNIKPLFVLFDSCWDPHPRPGRQRAPRPGIHNS
;
A
#
# COMPACT_ATOMS: atom_id res chain seq x y z
N MET A 1 -18.33 -40.72 49.67
CA MET A 1 -16.94 -40.46 50.13
C MET A 1 -16.01 -40.72 48.95
N ARG A 2 -15.43 -39.65 48.37
CA ARG A 2 -13.99 -39.29 48.39
C ARG A 2 -13.09 -40.33 47.67
N ARG A 3 -12.21 -40.02 46.72
CA ARG A 3 -11.69 -38.76 46.15
C ARG A 3 -10.62 -39.18 45.11
N ARG A 4 -10.36 -38.32 44.09
CA ARG A 4 -9.04 -38.03 43.47
C ARG A 4 -8.46 -39.09 42.50
N GLU A 5 -7.80 -38.80 41.37
CA GLU A 5 -7.13 -37.62 40.76
C GLU A 5 -7.35 -37.76 39.22
N ALA A 6 -7.87 -36.80 38.43
CA ALA A 6 -7.25 -35.57 37.95
C ALA A 6 -5.83 -35.72 37.35
N LEU A 7 -5.74 -35.89 36.03
CA LEU A 7 -4.58 -35.36 35.28
C LEU A 7 -5.08 -34.49 34.12
N LYS A 8 -5.21 -33.21 34.45
CA LYS A 8 -5.41 -32.10 33.53
C LYS A 8 -4.06 -31.79 32.92
N PHE A 9 -3.87 -32.00 31.61
CA PHE A 9 -2.77 -31.38 30.90
C PHE A 9 -3.12 -29.90 30.67
N PRO A 10 -2.36 -28.94 31.23
CA PRO A 10 -2.64 -27.53 31.02
C PRO A 10 -2.19 -27.13 29.62
N LEU A 11 -3.16 -26.55 28.91
CA LEU A 11 -2.98 -25.70 27.74
C LEU A 11 -2.07 -24.52 28.13
N LEU A 12 -0.81 -24.52 27.68
CA LEU A 12 0.11 -23.39 27.85
C LEU A 12 0.84 -23.12 26.54
N LEU A 13 0.17 -22.41 25.64
CA LEU A 13 0.83 -21.61 24.61
C LEU A 13 -0.01 -20.38 24.26
N ALA A 14 -0.14 -19.49 25.24
CA ALA A 14 -0.71 -18.15 25.02
C ALA A 14 0.12 -17.13 25.80
N ALA A 15 1.19 -16.61 25.18
CA ALA A 15 1.76 -15.30 25.46
C ALA A 15 2.89 -15.00 24.48
N GLY A 16 2.51 -14.70 23.25
CA GLY A 16 3.43 -14.26 22.20
C GLY A 16 2.82 -13.21 21.28
N THR A 17 1.82 -12.45 21.74
CA THR A 17 1.43 -11.23 21.05
C THR A 17 2.50 -10.19 21.33
N GLY A 18 3.61 -10.30 20.60
CA GLY A 18 4.59 -9.23 20.49
C GLY A 18 3.83 -7.96 20.20
N VAL A 19 3.99 -6.97 21.08
CA VAL A 19 3.49 -5.61 20.87
C VAL A 19 4.19 -5.09 19.60
N ALA A 20 3.58 -5.33 18.44
CA ALA A 20 3.98 -4.66 17.23
C ALA A 20 3.69 -3.18 17.47
N ARG A 21 4.73 -2.41 17.84
CA ARG A 21 4.64 -0.96 17.88
C ARG A 21 4.24 -0.53 16.47
N VAL A 22 2.98 -0.17 16.30
CA VAL A 22 2.53 0.50 15.08
C VAL A 22 3.40 1.74 14.95
N PRO A 23 4.22 1.87 13.89
CA PRO A 23 5.03 3.06 13.71
C PRO A 23 4.10 4.26 13.67
N ARG A 24 4.21 5.14 14.67
CA ARG A 24 3.50 6.41 14.68
C ARG A 24 4.30 7.38 13.83
N ALA A 25 3.76 7.71 12.66
CA ALA A 25 4.24 8.84 11.91
C ALA A 25 3.90 10.12 12.70
N SER A 26 4.91 10.78 13.25
CA SER A 26 4.80 12.15 13.74
C SER A 26 5.33 13.05 12.66
N ALA A 27 4.43 13.81 12.01
CA ALA A 27 4.85 14.91 11.19
C ALA A 27 5.26 16.06 12.11
N ASP A 28 6.38 16.70 11.78
CA ASP A 28 6.76 17.97 12.41
C ASP A 28 5.64 18.98 12.14
N THR A 29 5.09 19.59 13.19
CA THR A 29 4.00 20.57 13.06
C THR A 29 4.50 21.90 12.50
N THR A 30 5.82 22.08 12.44
CA THR A 30 6.45 23.28 11.88
C THR A 30 6.94 23.05 10.46
N ARG A 31 6.77 24.07 9.61
CA ARG A 31 7.31 24.06 8.25
C ARG A 31 8.84 23.91 8.31
N TRP A 32 9.39 22.99 7.52
CA TRP A 32 10.85 22.82 7.44
C TRP A 32 11.53 24.08 6.91
N SER A 33 12.71 24.39 7.48
CA SER A 33 13.60 25.38 6.89
C SER A 33 14.09 24.92 5.50
N PRO A 34 14.43 25.86 4.60
CA PRO A 34 14.99 25.51 3.28
C PRO A 34 16.18 24.57 3.38
N ASP A 35 17.10 24.80 4.32
CA ASP A 35 18.29 23.96 4.50
C ASP A 35 17.95 22.53 4.91
N ARG A 36 16.95 22.34 5.78
CA ARG A 36 16.50 21.01 6.17
C ARG A 36 15.88 20.27 4.98
N ALA A 37 15.02 20.95 4.22
CA ALA A 37 14.40 20.38 3.03
C ALA A 37 15.45 19.97 1.98
N ASN A 38 16.42 20.85 1.73
CA ASN A 38 17.52 20.58 0.80
C ASN A 38 18.40 19.41 1.28
N ARG A 39 18.80 19.37 2.56
CA ARG A 39 19.56 18.22 3.10
C ARG A 39 18.79 16.90 2.98
N TRP A 40 17.49 16.92 3.27
CA TRP A 40 16.66 15.73 3.12
C TRP A 40 16.57 15.27 1.66
N TYR A 41 16.39 16.21 0.72
CA TYR A 41 16.31 15.92 -0.71
C TYR A 41 17.63 15.37 -1.25
N GLN A 42 18.77 15.97 -0.89
CA GLN A 42 20.10 15.50 -1.26
C GLN A 42 20.44 14.11 -0.68
N ALA A 43 19.86 13.75 0.47
CA ALA A 43 19.97 12.40 1.03
C ALA A 43 19.14 11.36 0.25
N GLN A 44 18.27 11.77 -0.67
CA GLN A 44 17.59 10.84 -1.56
C GLN A 44 18.50 10.54 -2.75
N GLY A 45 18.86 9.26 -2.95
CA GLY A 45 19.53 8.83 -4.17
C GLY A 45 18.65 9.05 -5.42
N TRP A 46 19.26 8.95 -6.60
CA TRP A 46 18.57 9.09 -7.89
C TRP A 46 17.39 8.13 -8.00
N LEU A 47 16.19 8.66 -8.22
CA LEU A 47 14.97 7.86 -8.29
C LEU A 47 14.76 7.33 -9.72
N VAL A 48 14.65 6.01 -9.85
CA VAL A 48 14.37 5.31 -11.11
C VAL A 48 13.14 4.43 -10.91
N GLY A 49 12.13 4.61 -11.74
CA GLY A 49 10.86 3.92 -11.56
C GLY A 49 9.85 4.18 -12.66
N ALA A 50 8.62 3.73 -12.41
CA ALA A 50 7.49 3.85 -13.32
C ALA A 50 6.21 4.26 -12.57
N ASN A 51 5.20 4.73 -13.31
CA ASN A 51 3.84 4.73 -12.81
C ASN A 51 3.38 3.27 -12.68
N PHE A 52 2.78 2.92 -11.54
CA PHE A 52 2.48 1.52 -11.21
C PHE A 52 0.98 1.29 -11.02
N ILE A 53 0.50 0.23 -11.67
CA ILE A 53 -0.70 -0.55 -11.40
C ILE A 53 -0.34 -2.02 -11.59
N PRO A 54 -0.92 -2.95 -10.82
CA PRO A 54 -0.68 -4.36 -11.03
C PRO A 54 -1.29 -4.81 -12.36
N SER A 55 -0.76 -5.88 -12.95
CA SER A 55 -1.17 -6.34 -14.28
C SER A 55 -2.63 -6.80 -14.39
N ASN A 56 -3.36 -6.89 -13.26
CA ASN A 56 -4.76 -7.29 -13.19
C ASN A 56 -5.72 -6.11 -12.96
N ALA A 57 -5.21 -4.87 -12.95
CA ALA A 57 -6.00 -3.68 -12.73
C ALA A 57 -5.85 -2.74 -13.92
N ILE A 58 -6.95 -2.16 -14.36
CA ILE A 58 -6.94 -1.16 -15.44
C ILE A 58 -6.56 0.24 -14.95
N ASN A 59 -6.81 0.51 -13.68
CA ASN A 59 -6.54 1.79 -13.03
C ASN A 59 -6.37 1.60 -11.51
N GLN A 60 -5.95 2.64 -10.80
CA GLN A 60 -5.72 2.59 -9.34
C GLN A 60 -7.00 2.47 -8.51
N LEU A 61 -8.17 2.85 -9.06
CA LEU A 61 -9.45 2.56 -8.42
C LEU A 61 -9.66 1.04 -8.34
N GLU A 62 -9.47 0.32 -9.45
CA GLU A 62 -9.53 -1.15 -9.45
C GLU A 62 -8.46 -1.77 -8.58
N MET A 63 -7.22 -1.28 -8.68
CA MET A 63 -6.08 -1.80 -7.90
C MET A 63 -6.39 -1.89 -6.41
N PHE A 64 -7.00 -0.85 -5.82
CA PHE A 64 -7.18 -0.73 -4.38
C PHE A 64 -8.57 -1.10 -3.87
N GLN A 65 -9.48 -1.59 -4.71
CA GLN A 65 -10.78 -2.07 -4.26
C GLN A 65 -10.67 -3.42 -3.55
N PRO A 66 -11.52 -3.69 -2.53
CA PRO A 66 -11.45 -4.94 -1.76
C PRO A 66 -11.64 -6.21 -2.60
N GLY A 67 -12.43 -6.15 -3.68
CA GLY A 67 -12.69 -7.30 -4.54
C GLY A 67 -11.59 -7.63 -5.56
N SER A 68 -10.65 -6.71 -5.78
CA SER A 68 -9.62 -6.80 -6.84
C SER A 68 -8.19 -6.58 -6.33
N TYR A 69 -8.04 -6.11 -5.10
CA TYR A 69 -6.74 -5.92 -4.46
C TYR A 69 -6.02 -7.25 -4.28
N ASP A 70 -4.90 -7.41 -5.00
CA ASP A 70 -4.09 -8.62 -5.03
C ASP A 70 -2.68 -8.34 -4.47
N PRO A 71 -2.46 -8.49 -3.16
CA PRO A 71 -1.16 -8.19 -2.55
C PRO A 71 -0.05 -9.15 -2.98
N ARG A 72 -0.39 -10.37 -3.43
CA ARG A 72 0.59 -11.36 -3.92
C ARG A 72 1.12 -10.98 -5.28
N ARG A 73 0.25 -10.49 -6.17
CA ARG A 73 0.65 -9.94 -7.46
C ARG A 73 1.49 -8.69 -7.30
N ILE A 74 1.06 -7.76 -6.45
CA ILE A 74 1.83 -6.55 -6.13
C ILE A 74 3.24 -6.92 -5.64
N ASP A 75 3.36 -7.92 -4.75
CA ASP A 75 4.66 -8.39 -4.26
C ASP A 75 5.55 -8.94 -5.39
N THR A 76 4.97 -9.79 -6.25
CA THR A 76 5.68 -10.34 -7.41
C THR A 76 6.18 -9.25 -8.36
N GLU A 77 5.30 -8.32 -8.72
CA GLU A 77 5.60 -7.29 -9.72
C GLU A 77 6.55 -6.21 -9.19
N LEU A 78 6.46 -5.86 -7.90
CA LEU A 78 7.47 -5.01 -7.26
C LEU A 78 8.83 -5.72 -7.16
N GLY A 79 8.84 -7.05 -7.00
CA GLY A 79 10.05 -7.85 -7.12
C GLY A 79 10.68 -7.75 -8.51
N TRP A 80 9.88 -7.84 -9.58
CA TRP A 80 10.36 -7.65 -10.96
C TRP A 80 10.86 -6.23 -11.21
N ALA A 81 10.14 -5.21 -10.74
CA ALA A 81 10.59 -3.83 -10.82
C ALA A 81 11.96 -3.64 -10.14
N ARG A 82 12.15 -4.23 -8.96
CA ARG A 82 13.41 -4.16 -8.25
C ARG A 82 14.54 -4.87 -8.98
N ALA A 83 14.26 -6.05 -9.55
CA ALA A 83 15.21 -6.81 -10.38
C ALA A 83 15.61 -6.05 -11.65
N ALA A 84 14.70 -5.26 -12.22
CA ALA A 84 14.96 -4.36 -13.34
C ALA A 84 15.72 -3.07 -12.94
N GLY A 85 16.06 -2.89 -11.66
CA GLY A 85 16.83 -1.75 -11.17
C GLY A 85 16.00 -0.57 -10.68
N PHE A 86 14.66 -0.70 -10.61
CA PHE A 86 13.83 0.37 -10.05
C PHE A 86 13.97 0.46 -8.53
N ASN A 87 13.89 1.68 -8.02
CA ASN A 87 13.91 2.00 -6.60
C ASN A 87 12.71 2.85 -6.16
N THR A 88 11.81 3.19 -7.09
CA THR A 88 10.57 3.90 -6.80
C THR A 88 9.44 3.45 -7.72
N VAL A 89 8.21 3.65 -7.27
CA VAL A 89 7.01 3.56 -8.11
C VAL A 89 6.10 4.73 -7.80
N ARG A 90 5.51 5.34 -8.84
CA ARG A 90 4.52 6.40 -8.71
C ARG A 90 3.13 5.80 -8.75
N VAL A 91 2.33 6.04 -7.71
CA VAL A 91 1.03 5.39 -7.51
C VAL A 91 -0.02 6.45 -7.25
N PHE A 92 -1.01 6.52 -8.13
CA PHE A 92 -2.12 7.45 -8.00
C PHE A 92 -3.17 6.92 -7.03
N LEU A 93 -3.78 7.81 -6.23
CA LEU A 93 -4.84 7.45 -5.31
C LEU A 93 -6.15 8.09 -5.74
N HIS A 94 -7.23 7.30 -5.72
CA HIS A 94 -8.57 7.78 -6.06
C HIS A 94 -9.38 8.05 -4.79
N ASP A 95 -10.00 9.23 -4.70
CA ASP A 95 -10.84 9.68 -3.59
C ASP A 95 -12.06 8.77 -3.32
N GLN A 96 -12.65 8.16 -4.35
CA GLN A 96 -13.78 7.25 -4.20
C GLN A 96 -13.47 6.05 -3.29
N LEU A 97 -12.22 5.59 -3.24
CA LEU A 97 -11.80 4.52 -2.32
C LEU A 97 -11.93 4.95 -0.86
N TRP A 98 -11.57 6.21 -0.58
CA TRP A 98 -11.72 6.81 0.74
C TRP A 98 -13.19 7.01 1.10
N ALA A 99 -13.97 7.57 0.18
CA ALA A 99 -15.39 7.85 0.40
C ALA A 99 -16.22 6.58 0.70
N GLN A 100 -15.87 5.45 0.07
CA GLN A 100 -16.57 4.17 0.29
C GLN A 100 -16.14 3.44 1.55
N ASP A 101 -14.83 3.33 1.78
CA ASP A 101 -14.24 2.49 2.83
C ASP A 101 -12.87 3.04 3.24
N ALA A 102 -12.86 4.16 3.96
CA ALA A 102 -11.63 4.80 4.40
C ALA A 102 -10.72 3.85 5.21
N ARG A 103 -11.29 3.06 6.14
CA ARG A 103 -10.50 2.15 6.99
C ARG A 103 -9.88 1.01 6.20
N GLY A 104 -10.66 0.33 5.35
CA GLY A 104 -10.12 -0.75 4.54
C GLY A 104 -9.15 -0.23 3.48
N PHE A 105 -9.40 0.95 2.90
CA PHE A 105 -8.45 1.58 1.98
C PHE A 105 -7.12 1.91 2.67
N GLN A 106 -7.15 2.49 3.87
CA GLN A 106 -5.96 2.69 4.70
C GLN A 106 -5.22 1.37 4.99
N GLY A 107 -5.95 0.29 5.28
CA GLY A 107 -5.36 -1.04 5.48
C GLY A 107 -4.63 -1.56 4.24
N ARG A 108 -5.25 -1.45 3.06
CA ARG A 108 -4.65 -1.84 1.77
C ARG A 108 -3.45 -0.96 1.39
N LEU A 109 -3.50 0.33 1.69
CA LEU A 109 -2.36 1.24 1.55
C LEU A 109 -1.20 0.85 2.46
N ALA A 110 -1.47 0.56 3.73
CA ALA A 110 -0.45 0.13 4.68
C ALA A 110 0.21 -1.18 4.23
N GLN A 111 -0.59 -2.14 3.73
CA GLN A 111 -0.07 -3.37 3.17
C GLN A 111 0.78 -3.14 1.92
N PHE A 112 0.34 -2.25 1.01
CA PHE A 112 1.11 -1.88 -0.17
C PHE A 112 2.47 -1.25 0.20
N VAL A 113 2.49 -0.31 1.15
CA VAL A 113 3.73 0.30 1.64
C VAL A 113 4.64 -0.75 2.27
N ALA A 114 4.10 -1.68 3.04
CA ALA A 114 4.87 -2.77 3.63
C ALA A 114 5.47 -3.70 2.56
N VAL A 115 4.74 -3.97 1.48
CA VAL A 115 5.25 -4.76 0.33
C VAL A 115 6.38 -4.00 -0.38
N ALA A 116 6.15 -2.74 -0.73
CA ALA A 116 7.16 -1.91 -1.40
C ALA A 116 8.45 -1.80 -0.57
N ALA A 117 8.33 -1.65 0.75
CA ALA A 117 9.46 -1.61 1.66
C ALA A 117 10.31 -2.90 1.63
N ARG A 118 9.69 -4.09 1.55
CA ARG A 118 10.45 -5.36 1.43
C ARG A 118 11.31 -5.42 0.18
N HIS A 119 10.87 -4.78 -0.90
CA HIS A 119 11.62 -4.71 -2.17
C HIS A 119 12.57 -3.52 -2.25
N ASN A 120 12.69 -2.71 -1.19
CA ASN A 120 13.43 -1.44 -1.21
C ASN A 120 12.94 -0.48 -2.31
N ILE A 121 11.63 -0.48 -2.58
CA ILE A 121 10.98 0.43 -3.51
C ILE A 121 10.25 1.51 -2.72
N LYS A 122 10.52 2.77 -3.04
CA LYS A 122 9.84 3.93 -2.45
C LYS A 122 8.54 4.23 -3.23
N PRO A 123 7.35 4.11 -2.61
CA PRO A 123 6.13 4.57 -3.25
C PRO A 123 6.03 6.10 -3.22
N LEU A 124 5.80 6.71 -4.37
CA LEU A 124 5.45 8.13 -4.53
C LEU A 124 3.95 8.20 -4.76
N PHE A 125 3.20 8.50 -3.70
CA PHE A 125 1.75 8.64 -3.80
C PHE A 125 1.37 9.98 -4.44
N VAL A 126 0.47 9.91 -5.42
CA VAL A 126 -0.12 11.08 -6.07
C VAL A 126 -1.53 11.23 -5.51
N LEU A 127 -1.75 12.34 -4.80
CA LEU A 127 -3.05 12.73 -4.29
C LEU A 127 -3.73 13.65 -5.30
N PHE A 128 -5.05 13.60 -5.37
CA PHE A 128 -5.88 14.53 -6.14
C PHE A 128 -5.54 14.58 -7.64
N ASP A 129 -5.36 13.41 -8.25
CA ASP A 129 -5.17 13.32 -9.70
C ASP A 129 -6.48 13.61 -10.44
N SER A 130 -6.42 14.43 -11.49
CA SER A 130 -7.58 14.86 -12.28
C SER A 130 -7.63 14.26 -13.68
N CYS A 131 -6.67 13.42 -14.06
CA CYS A 131 -6.58 12.77 -15.37
C CYS A 131 -7.41 11.47 -15.50
N TRP A 132 -8.53 11.37 -14.78
CA TRP A 132 -9.35 10.16 -14.66
C TRP A 132 -10.55 10.15 -15.59
N ASP A 133 -11.23 9.00 -15.63
CA ASP A 133 -12.59 8.91 -16.16
C ASP A 133 -13.47 9.99 -15.51
N PRO A 134 -14.19 10.82 -16.27
CA PRO A 134 -15.04 11.87 -15.71
C PRO A 134 -16.24 11.33 -14.92
N HIS A 135 -16.55 10.05 -15.05
CA HIS A 135 -17.65 9.38 -14.35
C HIS A 135 -17.18 8.07 -13.72
N PRO A 136 -16.23 8.12 -12.77
CA PRO A 136 -15.66 6.91 -12.18
C PRO A 136 -16.72 6.20 -11.35
N ARG A 137 -16.77 4.88 -11.49
CA ARG A 137 -17.74 4.02 -10.78
C ARG A 137 -16.99 2.99 -9.94
N PRO A 138 -17.40 2.80 -8.68
CA PRO A 138 -16.90 1.68 -7.89
C PRO A 138 -17.31 0.33 -8.47
N GLY A 139 -16.62 -0.72 -8.05
CA GLY A 139 -16.83 -2.08 -8.51
C GLY A 139 -15.97 -2.43 -9.72
N ARG A 140 -16.36 -3.48 -10.45
CA ARG A 140 -15.62 -3.95 -11.61
C ARG A 140 -15.48 -2.83 -12.64
N GLN A 141 -14.25 -2.54 -13.06
CA GLN A 141 -14.02 -1.51 -14.06
C GLN A 141 -14.41 -2.00 -15.46
N ARG A 142 -14.62 -1.04 -16.36
CA ARG A 142 -14.93 -1.31 -17.76
C ARG A 142 -13.76 -2.02 -18.45
N ALA A 143 -14.06 -2.76 -19.50
CA ALA A 143 -13.02 -3.37 -20.33
C ALA A 143 -12.22 -2.28 -21.07
N PRO A 144 -10.91 -2.49 -21.31
CA PRO A 144 -10.05 -1.55 -22.00
C PRO A 144 -10.63 -1.03 -23.30
N ARG A 145 -10.64 0.30 -23.47
CA ARG A 145 -11.05 0.93 -24.73
C ARG A 145 -9.80 1.39 -25.52
N PRO A 146 -9.57 0.85 -26.72
CA PRO A 146 -8.44 1.27 -27.54
C PRO A 146 -8.39 2.79 -27.74
N GLY A 147 -7.20 3.38 -27.52
CA GLY A 147 -6.96 4.81 -27.74
C GLY A 147 -7.46 5.75 -26.64
N ILE A 148 -8.00 5.22 -25.53
CA ILE A 148 -8.48 6.04 -24.41
C ILE A 148 -7.60 5.78 -23.18
N HIS A 149 -7.15 6.87 -22.54
CA HIS A 149 -6.32 6.81 -21.34
C HIS A 149 -7.15 6.32 -20.13
N ASN A 150 -6.59 5.38 -19.34
CA ASN A 150 -7.20 4.83 -18.12
C ASN A 150 -8.59 4.18 -18.30
N SER A 151 -8.85 3.61 -19.48
CA SER A 151 -10.14 2.97 -19.84
C SER A 151 -10.00 1.55 -20.30
#